data_AF-A0A349L6Y1-F1
#
_entry.id   AF-A0A349L6Y1-F1
#
_cell.length_a   1.000
_cell.length_b   1.000
_cell.length_c   1.000
_cell.angle_alpha   90.00
_cell.angle_beta   90.00
_cell.angle_gamma   90.00
#
_symmetry.space_group_name_H-M   'P 1'
#
loop_
_entity.id
_entity.type
_entity.pdbx_description
1 polymer ?
#
loop_
_entity_poly.entity_id
_entity_poly.type
_entity_poly.pdbx_seq_one_letter_code
_entity_poly.pdbx_strand_id
1 'polypeptide(L)'
;MMSNKSRPLEYFGTLVSQYLSKAIKSCSAIVIPLLAGVLSLAPLPAQASHAARADTVDHCSWDHPGVDPFMGDVGAAVDRYVDIPPAVREQLKQRMHLHKFDEIVTISRDAISGKHHYDARISEMHFGAGRVCRTVSRSAWSAQKEERGLVYCEESYCILVPTICRNVSRVTRTPGGAGGAGGGEADPARAEQSPATLAETASGLAETAPSPFDAPRDGTSGHGFMEGGAPSTEAPIFRGLLQSASNPPSFSSGGGAVYAAARNVSGTFASTSTSEAFLPVTAVPEPETGSMMLAGLTFLALAVRRKRPAKTSAAASA
;
A
#
# COMPACT_ATOMS: atom_id res chain seq x y z
N MET A 1 -36.25 -9.60 44.36
CA MET A 1 -35.38 -10.39 43.46
C MET A 1 -34.26 -9.49 42.95
N MET A 2 -33.05 -9.86 43.35
CA MET A 2 -31.70 -9.51 42.88
C MET A 2 -31.37 -8.09 42.40
N SER A 3 -30.87 -7.32 43.37
CA SER A 3 -29.91 -6.22 43.24
C SER A 3 -28.55 -6.76 42.77
N ASN A 4 -28.03 -6.26 41.65
CA ASN A 4 -26.66 -6.58 41.22
C ASN A 4 -25.76 -5.34 41.37
N LYS A 5 -24.61 -5.59 41.99
CA LYS A 5 -23.81 -4.65 42.77
C LYS A 5 -22.53 -4.36 41.98
N SER A 6 -22.36 -3.11 41.58
CA SER A 6 -21.14 -2.58 40.98
C SER A 6 -19.93 -2.86 41.87
N ARG A 7 -18.85 -3.40 41.31
CA ARG A 7 -17.52 -3.45 41.96
C ARG A 7 -16.50 -2.69 41.12
N PRO A 8 -15.69 -1.80 41.72
CA PRO A 8 -14.71 -0.97 41.03
C PRO A 8 -13.39 -1.71 40.80
N LEU A 9 -12.80 -1.49 39.62
CA LEU A 9 -11.45 -1.88 39.20
C LEU A 9 -10.39 -0.93 39.81
N GLU A 10 -10.32 -0.87 41.13
CA GLU A 10 -9.25 -0.16 41.86
C GLU A 10 -8.35 -1.17 42.59
N TYR A 11 -7.61 -2.02 41.87
CA TYR A 11 -6.63 -2.90 42.55
C TYR A 11 -5.35 -3.21 41.77
N PHE A 12 -5.16 -2.67 40.56
CA PHE A 12 -3.95 -2.94 39.77
C PHE A 12 -2.90 -1.80 39.75
N GLY A 13 -3.20 -0.64 40.34
CA GLY A 13 -2.32 0.54 40.30
C GLY A 13 -1.14 0.55 41.28
N THR A 14 -1.16 -0.28 42.33
CA THR A 14 -0.25 -0.09 43.49
C THR A 14 0.98 -1.00 43.51
N LEU A 15 1.02 -2.06 42.70
CA LEU A 15 2.13 -3.03 42.72
C LEU A 15 3.27 -2.71 41.75
N VAL A 16 3.01 -1.99 40.65
CA VAL A 16 4.08 -1.62 39.68
C VAL A 16 4.91 -0.43 40.18
N SER A 17 4.33 0.45 41.02
CA SER A 17 5.03 1.64 41.53
C SER A 17 6.11 1.33 42.59
N GLN A 18 6.07 0.17 43.26
CA GLN A 18 7.06 -0.16 44.30
C GLN A 18 8.34 -0.83 43.75
N TYR A 19 8.31 -1.41 42.54
CA TYR A 19 9.49 -2.06 41.96
C TYR A 19 10.42 -1.09 41.21
N LEU A 20 9.92 0.00 40.63
CA LEU A 20 10.78 0.98 39.94
C LEU A 20 11.60 1.89 40.88
N SER A 21 11.17 2.10 42.13
CA SER A 21 11.88 3.01 43.05
C SER A 21 13.12 2.42 43.73
N LYS A 22 13.31 1.09 43.71
CA LYS A 22 14.47 0.45 44.34
C LYS A 22 15.69 0.29 43.42
N ALA A 23 15.52 0.35 42.09
CA ALA A 23 16.63 0.21 41.15
C ALA A 23 17.44 1.51 40.95
N ILE A 24 16.89 2.68 41.28
CA ILE A 24 17.54 3.98 41.04
C ILE A 24 18.48 4.39 42.20
N LYS A 25 18.35 3.79 43.38
CA LYS A 25 19.11 4.21 44.57
C LYS A 25 20.47 3.55 44.77
N SER A 26 20.90 2.62 43.90
CA SER A 26 22.10 1.81 44.16
C SER A 26 23.27 2.03 43.20
N CYS A 27 23.34 3.19 42.52
CA CYS A 27 24.50 3.55 41.68
C CYS A 27 24.98 5.01 41.88
N SER A 28 24.65 5.63 43.02
CA SER A 28 25.13 6.97 43.39
C SER A 28 26.04 6.90 44.60
N ALA A 29 27.25 6.35 44.46
CA ALA A 29 28.33 6.56 45.42
C ALA A 29 29.68 6.02 44.90
N ILE A 30 30.13 6.41 43.71
CA ILE A 30 31.59 6.42 43.43
C ILE A 30 31.95 7.78 42.82
N VAL A 31 32.50 8.58 43.73
CA VAL A 31 33.18 9.85 43.60
C VAL A 31 34.46 9.66 42.78
N ILE A 32 34.60 10.38 41.66
CA ILE A 32 35.90 10.84 41.15
C ILE A 32 35.74 12.29 40.67
N PRO A 33 36.18 13.28 41.46
CA PRO A 33 36.43 14.63 41.01
C PRO A 33 37.92 14.72 40.64
N LEU A 34 38.25 15.13 39.42
CA LEU A 34 39.41 16.00 39.14
C LEU A 34 39.49 16.29 37.64
N LEU A 35 39.96 17.49 37.34
CA LEU A 35 40.48 17.98 36.06
C LEU A 35 39.47 18.51 35.06
N ALA A 36 39.07 19.75 35.35
CA ALA A 36 39.04 20.87 34.42
C ALA A 36 39.92 20.68 33.16
N GLY A 37 39.36 20.05 32.14
CA GLY A 37 39.80 20.15 30.76
C GLY A 37 38.82 21.05 30.02
N VAL A 38 39.29 22.21 29.59
CA VAL A 38 38.54 23.19 28.79
C VAL A 38 38.19 22.53 27.46
N LEU A 39 37.06 21.82 27.39
CA LEU A 39 36.48 21.38 26.13
C LEU A 39 35.86 22.63 25.48
N SER A 40 36.60 23.24 24.57
CA SER A 40 36.04 24.12 23.55
C SER A 40 35.03 23.33 22.72
N LEU A 41 33.76 23.38 23.13
CA LEU A 41 32.62 23.06 22.29
C LEU A 41 32.57 24.09 21.17
N ALA A 42 33.37 23.87 20.13
CA ALA A 42 33.12 24.53 18.85
C ALA A 42 31.71 24.10 18.40
N PRO A 43 30.80 25.04 18.09
CA PRO A 43 29.50 24.69 17.55
C PRO A 43 29.74 24.00 16.21
N LEU A 44 29.55 22.68 16.19
CA LEU A 44 29.45 21.93 14.94
C LEU A 44 28.36 22.62 14.13
N PRO A 45 28.63 23.08 12.89
CA PRO A 45 27.59 23.62 12.05
C PRO A 45 26.55 22.52 11.89
N ALA A 46 25.33 22.79 12.37
CA ALA A 46 24.18 21.96 12.11
C ALA A 46 24.00 21.93 10.59
N GLN A 47 24.58 20.91 9.97
CA GLN A 47 24.31 20.61 8.57
C GLN A 47 22.88 20.10 8.55
N ALA A 48 21.94 21.02 8.39
CA ALA A 48 20.55 20.71 8.12
C ALA A 48 20.53 19.95 6.81
N SER A 49 20.46 18.61 6.89
CA SER A 49 20.15 17.75 5.75
C SER A 49 18.85 18.27 5.14
N HIS A 50 18.98 18.98 4.02
CA HIS A 50 17.84 19.32 3.19
C HIS A 50 17.34 18.00 2.63
N ALA A 51 16.23 17.51 3.19
CA ALA A 51 15.49 16.41 2.58
C ALA A 51 15.19 16.83 1.14
N ALA A 52 15.70 16.06 0.17
CA ALA A 52 15.44 16.32 -1.24
C ALA A 52 13.92 16.44 -1.43
N ARG A 53 13.49 17.60 -1.91
CA ARG A 53 12.07 17.87 -2.13
C ARG A 53 11.59 16.89 -3.20
N ALA A 54 10.55 16.13 -2.89
CA ALA A 54 9.97 15.22 -3.85
C ALA A 54 9.41 16.03 -5.03
N ASP A 55 9.76 15.64 -6.25
CA ASP A 55 9.12 16.20 -7.45
C ASP A 55 7.64 15.86 -7.40
N THR A 56 6.83 16.90 -7.27
CA THR A 56 5.37 16.79 -7.14
C THR A 56 4.73 17.09 -8.48
N VAL A 57 3.91 16.17 -8.96
CA VAL A 57 3.12 16.28 -10.19
C VAL A 57 1.66 16.49 -9.81
N ASP A 58 1.00 17.45 -10.45
CA ASP A 58 -0.39 17.79 -10.09
C ASP A 58 -1.38 16.67 -10.45
N HIS A 59 -1.25 16.12 -11.66
CA HIS A 59 -2.11 15.07 -12.20
C HIS A 59 -1.28 14.01 -12.93
N CYS A 60 -1.51 12.74 -12.63
CA CYS A 60 -0.83 11.63 -13.29
C CYS A 60 -1.83 10.59 -13.76
N SER A 61 -1.56 10.02 -14.93
CA SER A 61 -2.23 8.81 -15.38
C SER A 61 -1.65 7.61 -14.65
N TRP A 62 -2.52 6.72 -14.20
CA TRP A 62 -2.17 5.39 -13.72
C TRP A 62 -2.75 4.31 -14.63
N ASP A 63 -2.82 4.57 -15.93
CA ASP A 63 -3.47 3.67 -16.89
C ASP A 63 -2.69 2.36 -17.12
N HIS A 64 -1.39 2.36 -16.83
CA HIS A 64 -0.50 1.20 -16.88
C HIS A 64 0.15 0.94 -15.52
N PRO A 65 -0.56 0.28 -14.58
CA PRO A 65 0.03 -0.14 -13.31
C PRO A 65 1.31 -0.95 -13.53
N GLY A 66 2.33 -0.67 -12.72
CA GLY A 66 3.62 -1.36 -12.77
C GLY A 66 4.70 -0.72 -13.65
N VAL A 67 4.38 0.31 -14.44
CA VAL A 67 5.39 1.03 -15.25
C VAL A 67 6.36 1.82 -14.37
N ASP A 68 5.84 2.54 -13.37
CA ASP A 68 6.64 3.35 -12.44
C ASP A 68 6.37 2.94 -10.98
N PRO A 69 6.81 1.75 -10.54
CA PRO A 69 6.60 1.29 -9.18
C PRO A 69 7.36 2.15 -8.18
N PHE A 70 6.83 2.29 -6.97
CA PHE A 70 7.55 2.97 -5.89
C PHE A 70 8.74 2.14 -5.43
N MET A 71 9.93 2.73 -5.50
CA MET A 71 11.20 2.04 -5.20
C MET A 71 11.71 2.28 -3.78
N GLY A 72 11.00 3.10 -2.99
CA GLY A 72 11.38 3.42 -1.62
C GLY A 72 10.81 2.46 -0.57
N ASP A 73 11.05 2.78 0.70
CA ASP A 73 10.39 2.13 1.82
C ASP A 73 8.95 2.67 1.98
N VAL A 74 7.98 1.76 2.05
CA VAL A 74 6.54 2.10 2.11
C VAL A 74 6.21 2.82 3.40
N GLY A 75 6.82 2.45 4.52
CA GLY A 75 6.64 3.14 5.80
C GLY A 75 7.22 4.56 5.75
N ALA A 76 8.44 4.72 5.23
CA ALA A 76 9.09 6.02 5.08
C ALA A 76 8.32 6.97 4.14
N ALA A 77 7.53 6.45 3.20
CA ALA A 77 6.63 7.28 2.38
C ALA A 77 5.58 8.01 3.24
N VAL A 78 5.08 7.35 4.30
CA VAL A 78 4.10 7.94 5.23
C VAL A 78 4.65 9.18 5.92
N ASP A 79 5.96 9.29 6.13
CA ASP A 79 6.55 10.48 6.78
C ASP A 79 6.38 11.78 5.96
N ARG A 80 6.09 11.69 4.65
CA ARG A 80 5.80 12.88 3.83
C ARG A 80 4.38 13.42 3.99
N TYR A 81 3.50 12.64 4.61
CA TYR A 81 2.14 13.01 4.92
C TYR A 81 2.09 13.87 6.18
N VAL A 82 2.54 15.12 6.07
CA VAL A 82 2.80 16.02 7.21
C VAL A 82 1.54 16.41 7.99
N ASP A 83 0.37 16.35 7.37
CA ASP A 83 -0.95 16.58 7.99
C ASP A 83 -1.45 15.41 8.83
N ILE A 84 -0.89 14.20 8.69
CA ILE A 84 -1.21 13.07 9.59
C ILE A 84 -0.47 13.30 10.91
N PRO A 85 -1.13 13.26 12.09
CA PRO A 85 -0.46 13.44 13.37
C PRO A 85 0.74 12.49 13.54
N PRO A 86 1.86 12.93 14.14
CA PRO A 86 3.06 12.10 14.26
C PRO A 86 2.82 10.73 14.91
N ALA A 87 1.99 10.67 15.95
CA ALA A 87 1.64 9.40 16.61
C ALA A 87 0.93 8.42 15.67
N VAL A 88 0.01 8.93 14.84
CA VAL A 88 -0.73 8.14 13.84
C VAL A 88 0.20 7.65 12.73
N ARG A 89 1.15 8.48 12.27
CA ARG A 89 2.16 8.06 11.28
C ARG A 89 3.01 6.90 11.80
N GLU A 90 3.47 6.97 13.04
CA GLU A 90 4.27 5.89 13.63
C GLU A 90 3.49 4.59 13.77
N GLN A 91 2.20 4.66 14.13
CA GLN A 91 1.33 3.49 14.15
C GLN A 91 1.12 2.90 12.75
N LEU A 92 0.84 3.73 11.73
CA LEU A 92 0.72 3.29 10.35
C LEU A 92 2.02 2.61 9.85
N LYS A 93 3.18 3.22 10.12
CA LYS A 93 4.50 2.66 9.78
C LYS A 93 4.72 1.30 10.43
N GLN A 94 4.43 1.18 11.72
CA GLN A 94 4.54 -0.08 12.45
C GLN A 94 3.63 -1.16 11.85
N ARG A 95 2.38 -0.80 11.51
CA ARG A 95 1.44 -1.71 10.86
C ARG A 95 1.93 -2.17 9.49
N MET A 96 2.47 -1.25 8.68
CA MET A 96 3.03 -1.57 7.36
C MET A 96 4.23 -2.50 7.45
N HIS A 97 5.16 -2.24 8.37
CA HIS A 97 6.32 -3.11 8.62
C HIS A 97 5.88 -4.53 9.04
N LEU A 98 4.85 -4.62 9.89
CA LEU A 98 4.28 -5.90 10.32
C LEU A 98 3.28 -6.49 9.32
N HIS A 99 3.06 -5.86 8.16
CA HIS A 99 2.06 -6.24 7.17
C HIS A 99 0.64 -6.42 7.74
N LYS A 100 0.29 -5.65 8.78
CA LYS A 100 -1.04 -5.63 9.42
C LYS A 100 -1.96 -4.64 8.70
N PHE A 101 -2.38 -5.00 7.49
CA PHE A 101 -3.41 -4.28 6.75
C PHE A 101 -4.81 -4.59 7.33
N ASP A 102 -5.73 -3.66 7.16
CA ASP A 102 -7.12 -3.80 7.63
C ASP A 102 -7.94 -4.64 6.65
N GLU A 103 -7.69 -4.48 5.35
CA GLU A 103 -8.34 -5.27 4.30
C GLU A 103 -7.58 -5.23 2.96
N ILE A 104 -8.00 -6.12 2.05
CA ILE A 104 -7.58 -6.13 0.66
C ILE A 104 -8.75 -5.67 -0.20
N VAL A 105 -8.56 -4.55 -0.90
CA VAL A 105 -9.57 -3.93 -1.76
C VAL A 105 -9.36 -4.31 -3.23
N THR A 106 -10.44 -4.25 -3.99
CA THR A 106 -10.42 -4.16 -5.45
C THR A 106 -10.47 -2.70 -5.85
N ILE A 107 -9.55 -2.30 -6.71
CA ILE A 107 -9.42 -0.99 -7.31
C ILE A 107 -9.90 -1.15 -8.75
N SER A 108 -10.95 -0.45 -9.17
CA SER A 108 -11.43 -0.46 -10.56
C SER A 108 -11.17 0.90 -11.23
N ARG A 109 -11.76 1.18 -12.40
CA ARG A 109 -11.71 2.52 -13.00
C ARG A 109 -12.30 3.57 -12.05
N ASP A 110 -13.50 3.29 -11.53
CA ASP A 110 -14.38 4.28 -10.92
C ASP A 110 -14.63 4.04 -9.43
N ALA A 111 -14.07 2.97 -8.84
CA ALA A 111 -14.31 2.62 -7.45
C ALA A 111 -13.09 2.02 -6.75
N ILE A 112 -13.17 1.99 -5.42
CA ILE A 112 -12.28 1.23 -4.54
C ILE A 112 -13.21 0.49 -3.57
N SER A 113 -13.33 -0.82 -3.75
CA SER A 113 -14.32 -1.65 -3.09
C SER A 113 -13.66 -2.70 -2.19
N GLY A 114 -14.22 -2.88 -1.00
CA GLY A 114 -13.81 -3.89 -0.05
C GLY A 114 -14.91 -4.15 0.97
N LYS A 115 -14.53 -4.61 2.17
CA LYS A 115 -15.40 -4.67 3.35
C LYS A 115 -15.93 -3.28 3.70
N HIS A 116 -15.12 -2.24 3.47
CA HIS A 116 -15.52 -0.85 3.63
C HIS A 116 -15.66 -0.14 2.28
N HIS A 117 -16.44 0.94 2.27
CA HIS A 117 -16.54 1.83 1.13
C HIS A 117 -15.48 2.92 1.24
N TYR A 118 -14.82 3.18 0.11
CA TYR A 118 -13.83 4.23 -0.03
C TYR A 118 -14.24 5.17 -1.15
N ASP A 119 -13.87 6.43 -1.01
CA ASP A 119 -13.95 7.40 -2.09
C ASP A 119 -13.08 6.90 -3.26
N ALA A 120 -13.57 7.07 -4.49
CA ALA A 120 -12.86 6.64 -5.69
C ALA A 120 -11.59 7.47 -5.95
N ARG A 121 -11.45 8.65 -5.34
CA ARG A 121 -10.28 9.49 -5.54
C ARG A 121 -9.06 8.89 -4.83
N ILE A 122 -7.98 8.76 -5.59
CA ILE A 122 -6.65 8.44 -5.09
C ILE A 122 -5.81 9.72 -5.13
N SER A 123 -5.19 10.07 -4.00
CA SER A 123 -4.44 11.32 -3.85
C SER A 123 -3.05 11.10 -3.26
N GLU A 124 -2.17 12.06 -3.52
CA GLU A 124 -0.79 12.12 -3.00
C GLU A 124 -0.02 10.80 -3.20
N MET A 125 -0.13 10.18 -4.38
CA MET A 125 0.49 8.90 -4.66
C MET A 125 2.00 9.02 -4.83
N HIS A 126 2.76 8.32 -3.99
CA HIS A 126 4.19 8.13 -4.12
C HIS A 126 4.50 7.04 -5.13
N PHE A 127 5.40 7.34 -6.07
CA PHE A 127 5.74 6.44 -7.17
C PHE A 127 7.16 6.67 -7.71
N GLY A 128 7.69 5.70 -8.45
CA GLY A 128 9.04 5.74 -9.02
C GLY A 128 10.14 6.02 -8.00
N ALA A 129 11.10 6.85 -8.40
CA ALA A 129 12.25 7.28 -7.59
C ALA A 129 11.91 8.44 -6.61
N GLY A 130 10.77 8.34 -5.91
CA GLY A 130 10.39 9.28 -4.86
C GLY A 130 9.60 10.50 -5.31
N ARG A 131 8.94 10.44 -6.47
CA ARG A 131 7.97 11.44 -6.93
C ARG A 131 6.64 11.30 -6.20
N VAL A 132 5.85 12.36 -6.18
CA VAL A 132 4.50 12.36 -5.61
C VAL A 132 3.50 12.91 -6.62
N CYS A 133 2.36 12.25 -6.75
CA CYS A 133 1.27 12.69 -7.60
C CYS A 133 0.09 13.17 -6.76
N ARG A 134 -0.29 14.45 -6.87
CA ARG A 134 -1.39 15.02 -6.06
C ARG A 134 -2.72 14.33 -6.37
N THR A 135 -3.03 14.12 -7.64
CA THR A 135 -4.26 13.44 -8.08
C THR A 135 -3.96 12.40 -9.14
N VAL A 136 -4.49 11.19 -8.95
CA VAL A 136 -4.29 10.08 -9.87
C VAL A 136 -5.55 9.82 -10.70
N SER A 137 -5.40 9.74 -12.02
CA SER A 137 -6.45 9.30 -12.93
C SER A 137 -6.33 7.83 -13.25
N ARG A 138 -7.49 7.16 -13.34
CA ARG A 138 -7.66 5.78 -13.83
C ARG A 138 -8.58 5.73 -15.05
N SER A 139 -8.89 6.88 -15.66
CA SER A 139 -9.98 7.02 -16.64
C SER A 139 -9.81 6.16 -17.90
N ALA A 140 -8.57 5.75 -18.26
CA ALA A 140 -8.35 4.90 -19.43
C ALA A 140 -8.34 3.40 -19.12
N TRP A 141 -8.54 2.98 -17.86
CA TRP A 141 -8.76 1.56 -17.51
C TRP A 141 -9.99 1.04 -18.22
N SER A 142 -10.11 -0.23 -18.61
CA SER A 142 -11.43 -0.75 -19.04
C SER A 142 -12.36 -0.94 -17.84
N ALA A 143 -13.67 -1.14 -18.07
CA ALA A 143 -14.62 -1.43 -17.00
C ALA A 143 -14.29 -2.74 -16.25
N GLN A 144 -13.63 -3.68 -16.94
CA GLN A 144 -13.20 -4.98 -16.39
C GLN A 144 -11.79 -4.93 -15.80
N LYS A 145 -11.06 -3.81 -15.97
CA LYS A 145 -9.70 -3.69 -15.43
C LYS A 145 -9.78 -3.44 -13.94
N GLU A 146 -9.15 -4.32 -13.19
CA GLU A 146 -9.10 -4.29 -11.75
C GLU A 146 -7.68 -4.52 -11.26
N GLU A 147 -7.37 -3.89 -10.14
CA GLU A 147 -6.13 -4.09 -9.40
C GLU A 147 -6.43 -4.39 -7.94
N ARG A 148 -5.54 -5.12 -7.27
CA ARG A 148 -5.68 -5.40 -5.83
C ARG A 148 -4.80 -4.45 -5.03
N GLY A 149 -5.28 -4.03 -3.87
CA GLY A 149 -4.52 -3.17 -2.97
C GLY A 149 -4.73 -3.51 -1.51
N LEU A 150 -3.72 -3.20 -0.69
CA LEU A 150 -3.76 -3.29 0.76
C LEU A 150 -4.15 -1.93 1.32
N VAL A 151 -5.11 -1.89 2.23
CA VAL A 151 -5.47 -0.66 2.95
C VAL A 151 -5.05 -0.76 4.40
N TYR A 152 -4.35 0.28 4.87
CA TYR A 152 -3.97 0.49 6.26
C TYR A 152 -4.70 1.73 6.76
N CYS A 153 -5.58 1.58 7.74
CA CYS A 153 -6.25 2.71 8.37
C CYS A 153 -5.78 2.84 9.81
N GLU A 154 -5.54 4.08 10.23
CA GLU A 154 -5.38 4.44 11.63
C GLU A 154 -6.18 5.71 11.88
N GLU A 155 -7.09 5.64 12.86
CA GLU A 155 -8.14 6.65 13.07
C GLU A 155 -8.93 6.94 11.78
N SER A 156 -8.82 8.16 11.23
CA SER A 156 -9.48 8.61 10.00
C SER A 156 -8.55 8.63 8.77
N TYR A 157 -7.30 8.21 8.93
CA TYR A 157 -6.28 8.26 7.88
C TYR A 157 -6.06 6.86 7.29
N CYS A 158 -6.36 6.72 5.99
CA CYS A 158 -6.20 5.45 5.28
C CYS A 158 -5.16 5.57 4.15
N ILE A 159 -4.23 4.63 4.14
CA ILE A 159 -3.18 4.49 3.13
C ILE A 159 -3.44 3.25 2.28
N LEU A 160 -3.46 3.41 0.97
CA LEU A 160 -3.62 2.36 -0.02
C LEU A 160 -2.28 2.04 -0.68
N VAL A 161 -1.94 0.75 -0.73
CA VAL A 161 -0.74 0.21 -1.38
C VAL A 161 -1.14 -0.88 -2.38
N PRO A 162 -1.17 -0.61 -3.71
CA PRO A 162 -1.45 -1.63 -4.72
C PRO A 162 -0.39 -2.72 -4.75
N THR A 163 -0.80 -3.96 -4.99
CA THR A 163 0.11 -5.12 -4.94
C THR A 163 1.09 -5.18 -6.12
N ILE A 164 0.71 -4.65 -7.30
CA ILE A 164 1.57 -4.69 -8.50
C ILE A 164 2.70 -3.65 -8.45
N CYS A 165 2.38 -2.40 -8.10
CA CYS A 165 3.34 -1.29 -8.21
C CYS A 165 3.90 -0.79 -6.87
N ARG A 166 3.34 -1.25 -5.73
CA ARG A 166 3.73 -0.81 -4.37
C ARG A 166 3.68 0.72 -4.17
N ASN A 167 2.97 1.43 -5.04
CA ASN A 167 2.75 2.87 -4.90
C ASN A 167 2.02 3.14 -3.58
N VAL A 168 2.34 4.23 -2.92
CA VAL A 168 1.76 4.56 -1.61
C VAL A 168 0.86 5.76 -1.79
N SER A 169 -0.43 5.62 -1.51
CA SER A 169 -1.41 6.68 -1.80
C SER A 169 -2.42 6.85 -0.68
N ARG A 170 -3.10 7.99 -0.67
CA ARG A 170 -4.20 8.24 0.26
C ARG A 170 -5.54 7.92 -0.37
N VAL A 171 -6.39 7.34 0.46
CA VAL A 171 -7.80 7.11 0.17
C VAL A 171 -8.63 7.55 1.37
N THR A 172 -9.85 7.99 1.11
CA THR A 172 -10.79 8.39 2.17
C THR A 172 -11.80 7.28 2.35
N ARG A 173 -12.02 6.84 3.59
CA ARG A 173 -13.10 5.91 3.89
C ARG A 173 -14.42 6.68 4.00
N THR A 174 -15.45 6.23 3.29
CA THR A 174 -16.77 6.88 3.31
C THR A 174 -17.58 6.36 4.50
N PRO A 175 -18.07 7.23 5.40
CA PRO A 175 -18.92 6.81 6.50
C PRO A 175 -20.27 6.30 5.97
N GLY A 176 -20.74 5.16 6.50
CA GLY A 176 -22.08 4.62 6.20
C GLY A 176 -22.15 3.44 5.23
N GLY A 177 -21.03 3.02 4.63
CA GLY A 177 -21.00 1.84 3.78
C GLY A 177 -20.51 0.60 4.53
N ALA A 178 -21.40 -0.27 4.99
CA ALA A 178 -21.06 -1.68 5.16
C ALA A 178 -21.12 -2.32 3.76
N GLY A 179 -19.99 -2.82 3.26
CA GLY A 179 -19.81 -3.36 1.90
C GLY A 179 -20.95 -4.25 1.43
N GLY A 180 -21.89 -3.66 0.68
CA GLY A 180 -22.92 -4.37 -0.05
C GLY A 180 -22.50 -4.46 -1.51
N ALA A 181 -22.27 -5.68 -2.00
CA ALA A 181 -22.11 -5.94 -3.42
C ALA A 181 -23.37 -5.51 -4.17
N GLY A 182 -23.27 -4.55 -5.09
CA GLY A 182 -24.39 -4.18 -5.97
C GLY A 182 -24.23 -2.81 -6.59
N GLY A 183 -24.05 -2.79 -7.91
CA GLY A 183 -23.99 -1.56 -8.70
C GLY A 183 -25.27 -0.72 -8.59
N GLY A 184 -25.08 0.58 -8.70
CA GLY A 184 -26.15 1.56 -8.75
C GLY A 184 -25.56 2.90 -9.14
N GLU A 185 -25.63 3.20 -10.43
CA GLU A 185 -25.45 4.50 -11.05
C GLU A 185 -26.10 5.60 -10.18
N ALA A 186 -25.30 6.40 -9.49
CA ALA A 186 -25.75 7.63 -8.86
C ALA A 186 -25.44 8.78 -9.83
N ASP A 187 -26.43 9.07 -10.66
CA ASP A 187 -26.53 10.22 -11.58
C ASP A 187 -26.33 11.55 -10.82
N PRO A 188 -25.31 12.38 -11.12
CA PRO A 188 -25.12 13.69 -10.51
C PRO A 188 -25.88 14.75 -11.32
N ALA A 189 -27.21 14.63 -11.39
CA ALA A 189 -28.07 15.64 -11.98
C ALA A 189 -29.23 15.99 -11.03
N ARG A 190 -28.91 16.51 -9.84
CA ARG A 190 -29.87 17.34 -9.10
C ARG A 190 -29.19 18.50 -8.38
N ALA A 191 -28.96 19.52 -9.20
CA ALA A 191 -29.24 20.93 -8.95
C ALA A 191 -28.94 21.48 -7.55
N GLU A 192 -27.94 22.36 -7.55
CA GLU A 192 -27.92 23.63 -6.84
C GLU A 192 -29.31 24.11 -6.36
N GLN A 193 -29.46 24.22 -5.04
CA GLN A 193 -30.25 25.30 -4.46
C GLN A 193 -29.35 26.01 -3.44
N SER A 194 -28.86 27.16 -3.88
CA SER A 194 -28.17 28.15 -3.05
C SER A 194 -29.19 28.97 -2.22
N PRO A 195 -28.78 29.61 -1.10
CA PRO A 195 -29.67 30.06 -0.03
C PRO A 195 -30.01 31.57 -0.07
N ALA A 196 -31.24 31.92 0.31
CA ALA A 196 -31.70 33.20 0.91
C ALA A 196 -33.20 32.99 1.25
N THR A 197 -33.78 33.32 2.40
CA THR A 197 -33.81 34.59 3.15
C THR A 197 -34.34 34.38 4.58
N LEU A 198 -33.94 35.29 5.48
CA LEU A 198 -34.44 35.51 6.85
C LEU A 198 -35.93 35.92 6.95
N ALA A 199 -36.57 35.57 8.09
CA ALA A 199 -37.64 36.27 8.86
C ALA A 199 -38.61 35.22 9.45
N GLU A 200 -38.53 34.87 10.74
CA GLU A 200 -39.18 35.57 11.87
C GLU A 200 -40.63 36.01 11.57
N THR A 201 -41.63 35.26 12.06
CA THR A 201 -42.83 35.78 12.77
C THR A 201 -43.59 34.59 13.41
N ALA A 202 -44.09 34.84 14.62
CA ALA A 202 -44.71 33.90 15.55
C ALA A 202 -46.19 33.54 15.28
N SER A 203 -46.64 32.49 15.97
CA SER A 203 -47.98 32.21 16.52
C SER A 203 -49.23 32.24 15.61
N GLY A 204 -49.96 31.12 15.62
CA GLY A 204 -51.39 31.11 15.28
C GLY A 204 -51.98 29.70 15.16
N LEU A 205 -52.81 29.32 16.14
CA LEU A 205 -53.67 28.14 16.16
C LEU A 205 -54.78 28.19 15.10
N ALA A 206 -55.11 27.04 14.48
CA ALA A 206 -56.45 26.58 14.05
C ALA A 206 -56.24 25.33 13.15
N GLU A 207 -56.57 24.10 13.57
CA GLU A 207 -57.92 23.51 13.67
C GLU A 207 -58.80 23.80 12.45
N THR A 208 -58.92 22.86 11.52
CA THR A 208 -60.20 22.43 10.88
C THR A 208 -60.01 21.13 10.09
N ALA A 209 -61.02 20.28 10.28
CA ALA A 209 -61.30 18.91 9.90
C ALA A 209 -61.17 18.51 8.40
N PRO A 210 -61.24 17.20 8.08
CA PRO A 210 -61.03 16.64 6.74
C PRO A 210 -62.32 16.64 5.92
N SER A 211 -62.19 16.52 4.59
CA SER A 211 -63.32 16.17 3.73
C SER A 211 -62.95 15.09 2.70
N PRO A 212 -63.91 14.20 2.37
CA PRO A 212 -63.70 12.98 1.59
C PRO A 212 -64.18 13.14 0.14
N PHE A 213 -64.02 12.06 -0.63
CA PHE A 213 -64.74 11.65 -1.85
C PHE A 213 -63.91 11.43 -3.14
N ASP A 214 -64.14 10.23 -3.66
CA ASP A 214 -64.16 9.75 -5.05
C ASP A 214 -62.87 9.35 -5.79
N ALA A 215 -62.67 8.02 -5.82
CA ALA A 215 -62.16 7.25 -6.95
C ALA A 215 -63.22 7.18 -8.09
N PRO A 216 -63.09 6.39 -9.19
CA PRO A 216 -61.92 5.79 -9.87
C PRO A 216 -61.88 6.17 -11.38
N ARG A 217 -60.76 5.95 -12.08
CA ARG A 217 -60.80 5.74 -13.54
C ARG A 217 -59.82 4.67 -14.02
N ASP A 218 -60.43 3.61 -14.56
CA ASP A 218 -59.93 2.66 -15.53
C ASP A 218 -59.22 3.33 -16.71
N GLY A 219 -58.22 2.64 -17.26
CA GLY A 219 -57.43 3.14 -18.39
C GLY A 219 -56.57 2.07 -19.05
N THR A 220 -57.21 1.00 -19.50
CA THR A 220 -56.71 0.00 -20.44
C THR A 220 -56.02 0.64 -21.65
N SER A 221 -54.79 0.22 -21.98
CA SER A 221 -54.21 0.33 -23.33
C SER A 221 -53.12 -0.72 -23.48
N GLY A 222 -53.47 -1.81 -24.16
CA GLY A 222 -52.53 -2.83 -24.61
C GLY A 222 -51.95 -2.48 -25.99
N HIS A 223 -50.68 -2.79 -26.17
CA HIS A 223 -50.01 -3.13 -27.44
C HIS A 223 -48.88 -4.09 -27.01
N GLY A 224 -48.77 -5.35 -27.43
CA GLY A 224 -49.03 -5.88 -28.75
C GLY A 224 -47.78 -5.67 -29.62
N PHE A 225 -46.71 -6.44 -29.41
CA PHE A 225 -45.66 -6.58 -30.43
C PHE A 225 -45.18 -8.02 -30.55
N MET A 226 -45.06 -8.42 -31.82
CA MET A 226 -44.92 -9.75 -32.36
C MET A 226 -43.52 -10.34 -32.20
N GLU A 227 -43.53 -11.64 -31.92
CA GLU A 227 -42.78 -12.72 -32.56
C GLU A 227 -41.97 -12.35 -33.82
N GLY A 228 -40.69 -12.76 -33.84
CA GLY A 228 -39.83 -12.66 -35.02
C GLY A 228 -38.50 -13.39 -34.85
N GLY A 229 -38.46 -14.65 -35.29
CA GLY A 229 -37.43 -15.22 -36.18
C GLY A 229 -35.94 -15.19 -35.78
N ALA A 230 -35.37 -16.40 -35.67
CA ALA A 230 -33.94 -16.72 -35.58
C ALA A 230 -33.09 -16.17 -36.77
N PRO A 231 -31.75 -16.20 -36.68
CA PRO A 231 -31.05 -17.46 -36.97
C PRO A 231 -29.89 -17.82 -36.04
N SER A 232 -29.76 -19.12 -35.81
CA SER A 232 -28.53 -19.80 -35.39
C SER A 232 -27.36 -19.36 -36.27
N THR A 233 -26.33 -18.78 -35.64
CA THR A 233 -25.02 -18.61 -36.27
C THR A 233 -24.07 -19.58 -35.59
N GLU A 234 -23.61 -20.53 -36.39
CA GLU A 234 -22.63 -21.55 -36.05
C GLU A 234 -21.34 -20.90 -35.52
N ALA A 235 -20.95 -21.28 -34.30
CA ALA A 235 -19.62 -20.95 -33.79
C ALA A 235 -18.60 -21.95 -34.36
N PRO A 236 -17.49 -21.49 -34.98
CA PRO A 236 -16.44 -22.38 -35.43
C PRO A 236 -15.68 -22.97 -34.24
N ILE A 237 -15.47 -24.28 -34.31
CA ILE A 237 -14.54 -25.05 -33.49
C ILE A 237 -13.14 -24.44 -33.65
N PHE A 238 -12.69 -23.65 -32.66
CA PHE A 238 -11.30 -23.23 -32.57
C PHE A 238 -10.54 -24.16 -31.62
N ARG A 239 -9.96 -25.19 -32.23
CA ARG A 239 -8.89 -26.00 -31.68
C ARG A 239 -7.60 -25.18 -31.78
N GLY A 240 -7.28 -24.42 -30.73
CA GLY A 240 -6.09 -23.58 -30.65
C GLY A 240 -5.36 -23.78 -29.33
N LEU A 241 -4.47 -24.77 -29.30
CA LEU A 241 -3.37 -24.84 -28.34
C LEU A 241 -2.37 -23.72 -28.66
N LEU A 242 -2.16 -22.80 -27.72
CA LEU A 242 -0.89 -22.12 -27.49
C LEU A 242 -0.74 -22.04 -25.95
N GLN A 243 -0.11 -23.01 -25.29
CA GLN A 243 1.34 -23.19 -25.23
C GLN A 243 1.99 -22.07 -24.42
N SER A 244 2.02 -22.31 -23.10
CA SER A 244 3.06 -21.79 -22.22
C SER A 244 4.42 -22.12 -22.82
N ALA A 245 5.16 -21.10 -23.22
CA ALA A 245 6.58 -21.17 -23.45
C ALA A 245 7.24 -20.12 -22.56
N SER A 246 7.65 -20.57 -21.39
CA SER A 246 8.78 -20.00 -20.66
C SER A 246 10.02 -20.10 -21.53
N ASN A 247 10.50 -18.97 -22.03
CA ASN A 247 11.83 -18.83 -22.59
C ASN A 247 12.82 -18.52 -21.46
N PRO A 248 13.80 -19.39 -21.16
CA PRO A 248 15.09 -18.96 -20.63
C PRO A 248 16.03 -18.59 -21.80
N PRO A 249 17.03 -17.71 -21.60
CA PRO A 249 17.99 -17.37 -22.65
C PRO A 249 18.96 -18.53 -22.90
N SER A 250 18.99 -19.02 -24.14
CA SER A 250 20.02 -19.94 -24.62
C SER A 250 21.31 -19.21 -24.99
N PHE A 251 22.39 -19.56 -24.30
CA PHE A 251 23.75 -19.45 -24.82
C PHE A 251 23.94 -20.45 -25.97
N SER A 252 24.61 -19.97 -27.02
CA SER A 252 24.97 -20.73 -28.22
C SER A 252 26.13 -21.69 -27.94
N SER A 253 25.94 -22.98 -28.21
CA SER A 253 27.02 -23.91 -28.57
C SER A 253 26.38 -25.12 -29.27
N GLY A 254 26.86 -25.40 -30.47
CA GLY A 254 26.20 -26.29 -31.42
C GLY A 254 26.39 -27.79 -31.20
N GLY A 255 25.75 -28.55 -32.10
CA GLY A 255 26.14 -29.91 -32.44
C GLY A 255 25.02 -30.94 -32.32
N GLY A 256 24.60 -31.48 -33.46
CA GLY A 256 24.40 -32.93 -33.59
C GLY A 256 22.96 -33.45 -33.57
N ALA A 257 22.53 -33.90 -34.76
CA ALA A 257 21.34 -34.69 -35.07
C ALA A 257 21.11 -35.94 -34.21
N VAL A 258 19.84 -36.37 -34.07
CA VAL A 258 19.27 -37.58 -34.71
C VAL A 258 17.74 -37.68 -34.50
N TYR A 259 17.05 -38.15 -35.55
CA TYR A 259 15.63 -38.50 -35.62
C TYR A 259 15.31 -39.80 -34.85
N ALA A 260 14.17 -39.88 -34.15
CA ALA A 260 13.42 -41.13 -33.97
C ALA A 260 11.96 -40.92 -33.51
N ALA A 261 11.05 -41.35 -34.39
CA ALA A 261 9.76 -42.03 -34.25
C ALA A 261 8.84 -41.86 -33.02
N ALA A 262 7.56 -41.73 -33.37
CA ALA A 262 6.33 -41.71 -32.58
C ALA A 262 6.08 -42.93 -31.67
N ARG A 263 5.31 -42.70 -30.60
CA ARG A 263 4.28 -43.65 -30.11
C ARG A 263 3.19 -42.96 -29.29
N ASN A 264 1.95 -43.15 -29.73
CA ASN A 264 0.72 -42.90 -29.00
C ASN A 264 0.61 -43.83 -27.79
N VAL A 265 0.28 -43.30 -26.61
CA VAL A 265 -0.28 -44.07 -25.50
C VAL A 265 -1.37 -43.22 -24.84
N SER A 266 -2.62 -43.64 -25.04
CA SER A 266 -3.76 -43.26 -24.20
C SER A 266 -3.57 -43.86 -22.80
N GLY A 267 -3.66 -43.03 -21.76
CA GLY A 267 -3.53 -43.47 -20.37
C GLY A 267 -4.45 -42.67 -19.46
N THR A 268 -5.45 -43.35 -18.93
CA THR A 268 -6.39 -42.94 -17.90
C THR A 268 -5.64 -42.61 -16.60
N PHE A 269 -5.75 -41.38 -16.09
CA PHE A 269 -5.12 -41.01 -14.81
C PHE A 269 -6.09 -41.26 -13.65
N ALA A 270 -5.81 -42.34 -12.91
CA ALA A 270 -6.36 -42.59 -11.59
C ALA A 270 -5.53 -41.82 -10.55
N SER A 271 -6.20 -41.01 -9.73
CA SER A 271 -5.61 -40.30 -8.60
C SER A 271 -5.04 -41.28 -7.57
N THR A 272 -3.72 -41.32 -7.45
CA THR A 272 -3.03 -42.00 -6.34
C THR A 272 -2.29 -40.94 -5.53
N SER A 273 -2.81 -40.67 -4.34
CA SER A 273 -2.17 -39.88 -3.30
C SER A 273 -0.86 -40.54 -2.88
N THR A 274 0.27 -40.00 -3.33
CA THR A 274 1.60 -40.47 -2.91
C THR A 274 2.18 -39.45 -1.95
N SER A 275 2.46 -39.90 -0.72
CA SER A 275 3.10 -39.13 0.33
C SER A 275 4.52 -38.73 -0.12
N GLU A 276 4.73 -37.43 -0.27
CA GLU A 276 5.96 -36.82 -0.77
C GLU A 276 7.01 -36.80 0.36
N ALA A 277 8.05 -37.60 0.19
CA ALA A 277 9.21 -37.60 1.06
C ALA A 277 10.03 -36.32 0.79
N PHE A 278 10.15 -35.48 1.82
CA PHE A 278 10.99 -34.28 1.81
C PHE A 278 12.45 -34.66 1.56
N LEU A 279 12.99 -34.25 0.40
CA LEU A 279 14.43 -34.29 0.14
C LEU A 279 15.11 -33.10 0.85
N PRO A 280 16.29 -33.31 1.46
CA PRO A 280 17.03 -32.23 2.11
C PRO A 280 17.52 -31.22 1.06
N VAL A 281 17.06 -29.98 1.16
CA VAL A 281 17.55 -28.86 0.36
C VAL A 281 18.98 -28.57 0.79
N THR A 282 19.94 -28.81 -0.11
CA THR A 282 21.35 -28.44 0.08
C THR A 282 21.47 -26.92 0.08
N ALA A 283 21.99 -26.35 1.18
CA ALA A 283 22.21 -24.92 1.30
C ALA A 283 23.06 -24.40 0.12
N VAL A 284 22.53 -23.42 -0.60
CA VAL A 284 23.26 -22.70 -1.65
C VAL A 284 24.39 -21.93 -0.99
N PRO A 285 25.66 -22.09 -1.41
CA PRO A 285 26.76 -21.34 -0.84
C PRO A 285 26.57 -19.85 -1.17
N GLU A 286 26.34 -19.03 -0.14
CA GLU A 286 26.25 -17.58 -0.30
C GLU A 286 27.61 -17.05 -0.80
N PRO A 287 27.62 -16.15 -1.81
CA PRO A 287 28.86 -15.59 -2.30
C PRO A 287 29.57 -14.85 -1.18
N GLU A 288 30.85 -15.14 -1.02
CA GLU A 288 31.74 -14.61 0.01
C GLU A 288 31.87 -13.08 -0.09
N THR A 289 30.85 -12.38 0.41
CA THR A 289 30.70 -10.92 0.35
C THR A 289 31.83 -10.23 1.10
N GLY A 290 32.42 -10.91 2.10
CA GLY A 290 33.59 -10.44 2.83
C GLY A 290 34.84 -10.28 1.97
N SER A 291 35.14 -11.24 1.09
CA SER A 291 36.35 -11.22 0.25
C SER A 291 36.38 -10.05 -0.72
N MET A 292 35.23 -9.73 -1.34
CA MET A 292 35.14 -8.59 -2.27
C MET A 292 35.29 -7.26 -1.55
N MET A 293 34.74 -7.12 -0.34
CA MET A 293 34.91 -5.92 0.48
C MET A 293 36.38 -5.73 0.92
N LEU A 294 37.04 -6.83 1.31
CA LEU A 294 38.43 -6.80 1.76
C LEU A 294 39.39 -6.50 0.59
N ALA A 295 39.12 -7.05 -0.60
CA ALA A 295 39.85 -6.75 -1.83
C ALA A 295 39.71 -5.27 -2.24
N GLY A 296 38.49 -4.70 -2.12
CA GLY A 296 38.25 -3.28 -2.40
C GLY A 296 39.06 -2.36 -1.48
N LEU A 297 39.11 -2.66 -0.18
CA LEU A 297 39.87 -1.87 0.79
C LEU A 297 41.39 -1.97 0.58
N THR A 298 41.91 -3.14 0.21
CA THR A 298 43.34 -3.30 -0.10
C THR A 298 43.74 -2.49 -1.33
N PHE A 299 42.90 -2.48 -2.37
CA PHE A 299 43.16 -1.69 -3.57
C PHE A 299 43.20 -0.19 -3.28
N LEU A 300 42.27 0.31 -2.46
CA LEU A 300 42.21 1.71 -2.03
C LEU A 300 43.45 2.13 -1.23
N ALA A 301 43.93 1.28 -0.32
CA ALA A 301 45.14 1.53 0.45
C ALA A 301 46.40 1.64 -0.42
N LEU A 302 46.52 0.77 -1.44
CA LEU A 302 47.64 0.81 -2.40
C LEU A 302 47.59 2.08 -3.28
N ALA A 303 46.39 2.49 -3.71
CA ALA A 303 46.21 3.70 -4.50
C ALA A 303 46.60 4.97 -3.73
N VAL A 304 46.24 5.07 -2.44
CA VAL A 304 46.63 6.20 -1.58
C VAL A 304 48.14 6.24 -1.35
N ARG A 305 48.77 5.06 -1.17
CA ARG A 305 50.22 4.97 -0.93
C ARG A 305 51.04 5.42 -2.15
N ARG A 306 50.56 5.16 -3.37
CA ARG A 306 51.21 5.62 -4.62
C ARG A 306 51.17 7.13 -4.83
N LYS A 307 50.22 7.84 -4.22
CA LYS A 307 50.08 9.30 -4.37
C LYS A 307 50.94 10.12 -3.40
N ARG A 308 51.73 9.50 -2.52
CA ARG A 308 52.65 10.26 -1.65
C ARG A 308 53.96 10.49 -2.40
N PRO A 309 54.29 11.74 -2.81
CA PRO A 309 55.58 12.03 -3.41
C PRO A 309 56.69 11.75 -2.40
N ALA A 310 57.75 11.07 -2.85
CA ALA A 310 58.94 10.82 -2.05
C ALA A 310 59.53 12.17 -1.64
N LYS A 311 59.54 12.43 -0.33
CA LYS A 311 60.18 13.62 0.23
C LYS A 311 61.68 13.39 0.13
N THR A 312 62.29 13.89 -0.94
CA THR A 312 63.73 13.87 -1.15
C THR A 312 64.38 14.71 -0.05
N SER A 313 64.92 14.06 0.98
CA SER A 313 65.80 14.71 1.95
C SER A 313 67.12 15.04 1.26
N ALA A 314 67.25 16.26 0.77
CA ALA A 314 68.55 16.87 0.51
C ALA A 314 69.02 17.50 1.83
N ALA A 315 69.89 16.80 2.54
CA ALA A 315 70.68 17.36 3.63
C ALA A 315 72.10 17.61 3.11
N ALA A 316 72.56 18.83 3.38
CA ALA A 316 73.77 19.46 2.91
C ALA A 316 75.06 18.70 3.27
N SER A 317 76.10 18.92 2.47
CA SER A 317 77.49 18.83 2.88
C SER A 317 78.28 19.95 2.23
N ALA A 318 79.15 20.51 3.07
CA ALA A 318 80.09 21.63 2.93
C ALA A 318 80.61 21.99 1.53
#